data_AF-D8RI73-F1
#
_entry.id   AF-D8RI73-F1
#
_cell.length_a   1.000
_cell.length_b   1.000
_cell.length_c   1.000
_cell.angle_alpha   90.00
_cell.angle_beta   90.00
_cell.angle_gamma   90.00
#
_symmetry.space_group_name_H-M   'P 1'
#
loop_
_entity.id
_entity.type
_entity.pdbx_description
1 polymer ?
#
loop_
_entity_poly.entity_id
_entity_poly.type
_entity_poly.pdbx_seq_one_letter_code
_entity_poly.pdbx_strand_id
1 'polypeptide(L)'
;MDKFLQSVDSNPHRRDAAEPCYSLHEPGELVYGTALVDLKPELKEKIRQNFLKDPVLAKELYTSPVRSLSPEMSDIIAALDQGDRSQDFQRFFDSSHLDYFTEAEQRLEDVHALPGPIFAIGISMGGATALHLANTYPDTISKVVAYAPLLKTMDDSRREFALAIGPLDVKETGWEPSLQFTVGCLVAIDLCGTRVSQSNIDNLPKKVTTLLLFTANEDSADLPTQEKFAQRLKSISSGRML
;
A
#
# COMPACT_ATOMS: atom_id res chain seq x y z
N MET A 1 -6.94 8.05 -34.93
CA MET A 1 -5.80 8.49 -34.10
C MET A 1 -6.37 9.41 -33.02
N ASP A 2 -6.10 9.12 -31.75
CA ASP A 2 -6.56 9.93 -30.61
C ASP A 2 -6.04 11.37 -30.72
N LYS A 3 -6.88 12.36 -30.35
CA LYS A 3 -6.51 13.77 -30.30
C LYS A 3 -5.35 14.01 -29.33
N PHE A 4 -5.23 13.18 -28.29
CA PHE A 4 -4.10 13.22 -27.36
C PHE A 4 -2.78 12.85 -28.04
N LEU A 5 -2.75 11.74 -28.80
CA LEU A 5 -1.58 11.32 -29.57
C LEU A 5 -1.18 12.38 -30.60
N GLN A 6 -2.17 13.04 -31.24
CA GLN A 6 -1.89 14.18 -32.12
C GLN A 6 -1.29 15.38 -31.38
N SER A 7 -1.65 15.61 -30.12
CA SER A 7 -1.08 16.72 -29.32
C SER A 7 0.36 16.46 -28.87
N VAL A 8 0.71 15.19 -28.64
CA VAL A 8 2.09 14.76 -28.35
C VAL A 8 2.96 14.92 -29.59
N ASP A 9 2.44 14.53 -30.77
CA ASP A 9 3.15 14.67 -32.05
C ASP A 9 3.36 16.12 -32.48
N SER A 10 2.51 17.04 -32.05
CA SER A 10 2.58 18.47 -32.43
C SER A 10 3.27 19.36 -31.39
N ASN A 11 3.82 18.80 -30.30
CA ASN A 11 4.51 19.59 -29.27
C ASN A 11 5.88 20.10 -29.78
N PRO A 12 6.17 21.42 -29.71
CA PRO A 12 7.44 22.00 -30.18
C PRO A 12 8.67 21.54 -29.38
N HIS A 13 8.48 20.87 -28.25
CA HIS A 13 9.54 20.25 -27.43
C HIS A 13 9.59 18.71 -27.55
N ARG A 14 8.81 18.12 -28.46
CA ARG A 14 8.82 16.68 -28.77
C ARG A 14 10.24 16.23 -29.13
N ARG A 15 10.66 15.10 -28.58
CA ARG A 15 11.89 14.40 -28.94
C ARG A 15 11.54 13.06 -29.57
N ASP A 16 12.13 12.74 -30.72
CA ASP A 16 11.90 11.44 -31.36
C ASP A 16 12.29 10.30 -30.40
N ALA A 17 11.43 9.27 -30.31
CA ALA A 17 11.53 8.09 -29.42
C ALA A 17 11.39 8.34 -27.90
N ALA A 18 11.02 9.54 -27.45
CA ALA A 18 10.62 9.79 -26.07
C ALA A 18 9.08 9.72 -25.92
N GLU A 19 8.52 8.58 -26.32
CA GLU A 19 7.09 8.33 -26.12
C GLU A 19 6.83 8.04 -24.63
N PRO A 20 5.79 8.62 -24.01
CA PRO A 20 5.39 8.23 -22.68
C PRO A 20 4.89 6.78 -22.71
N CYS A 21 5.72 5.84 -22.25
CA CYS A 21 5.32 4.46 -22.03
C CYS A 21 4.39 4.38 -20.82
N TYR A 22 3.08 4.41 -21.07
CA TYR A 22 2.08 3.91 -20.15
C TYR A 22 1.42 2.70 -20.81
N SER A 23 1.28 1.60 -20.07
CA SER A 23 0.24 0.63 -20.40
C SER A 23 -1.07 1.26 -19.93
N LEU A 24 -1.83 1.84 -20.86
CA LEU A 24 -3.18 2.29 -20.57
C LEU A 24 -4.06 1.04 -20.57
N HIS A 25 -4.76 0.82 -19.45
CA HIS A 25 -5.97 0.01 -19.45
C HIS A 25 -6.91 0.51 -20.56
N GLU A 26 -7.62 -0.39 -21.23
CA GLU A 26 -8.56 0.00 -22.26
C GLU A 26 -9.65 0.90 -21.65
N PRO A 27 -10.00 2.04 -22.29
CA PRO A 27 -11.08 2.90 -21.79
C PRO A 27 -12.40 2.12 -21.65
N GLY A 28 -12.88 1.96 -20.41
CA GLY A 28 -14.09 1.20 -20.08
C GLY A 28 -13.84 -0.09 -19.32
N GLU A 29 -12.59 -0.54 -19.19
CA GLU A 29 -12.21 -1.60 -18.25
C GLU A 29 -11.88 -0.99 -16.88
N LEU A 30 -12.36 -1.64 -15.81
CA LEU A 30 -12.02 -1.24 -14.45
C LEU A 30 -10.52 -1.53 -14.22
N VAL A 31 -9.75 -0.51 -13.83
CA VAL A 31 -8.45 -0.74 -13.20
C VAL A 31 -8.75 -1.34 -11.83
N TYR A 32 -8.67 -2.66 -11.71
CA TYR A 32 -8.77 -3.36 -10.44
C TYR A 32 -7.48 -3.15 -9.66
N GLY A 33 -7.31 -1.96 -9.10
CA GLY A 33 -6.21 -1.60 -8.22
C GLY A 33 -6.70 -1.23 -6.84
N THR A 34 -7.79 -1.81 -6.33
CA THR A 34 -8.13 -1.57 -4.92
C THR A 34 -7.60 -2.73 -4.10
N ALA A 35 -6.56 -2.45 -3.30
CA ALA A 35 -6.11 -3.36 -2.27
C ALA A 35 -7.26 -3.45 -1.25
N LEU A 36 -7.80 -4.65 -1.06
CA LEU A 36 -8.88 -4.89 -0.12
C LEU A 36 -8.47 -5.96 0.86
N VAL A 37 -8.75 -5.74 2.13
CA VAL A 37 -8.76 -6.76 3.18
C VAL A 37 -10.18 -6.82 3.67
N ASP A 38 -10.80 -7.98 3.51
CA ASP A 38 -12.20 -8.16 3.84
C ASP A 38 -12.41 -9.45 4.63
N LEU A 39 -13.42 -9.48 5.50
CA LEU A 39 -13.82 -10.72 6.16
C LEU A 39 -14.49 -11.64 5.15
N LYS A 40 -14.30 -12.94 5.33
CA LYS A 40 -15.09 -13.92 4.57
C LYS A 40 -16.59 -13.69 4.80
N PRO A 41 -17.43 -13.83 3.74
CA PRO A 41 -18.83 -13.40 3.78
C PRO A 41 -19.64 -13.94 4.96
N GLU A 42 -19.39 -15.20 5.35
CA GLU A 42 -20.09 -15.89 6.43
C GLU A 42 -19.85 -15.26 7.83
N LEU A 43 -18.70 -14.65 8.03
CA LEU A 43 -18.36 -13.95 9.28
C LEU A 43 -18.80 -12.49 9.22
N LYS A 44 -18.59 -11.85 8.07
CA LYS A 44 -18.82 -10.43 7.85
C LYS A 44 -20.27 -10.03 8.18
N GLU A 45 -21.24 -10.73 7.63
CA GLU A 45 -22.66 -10.37 7.82
C GLU A 45 -23.08 -10.53 9.28
N LYS A 46 -22.63 -11.60 9.95
CA LYS A 46 -22.91 -11.86 11.37
C LYS A 46 -22.41 -10.72 12.26
N ILE A 47 -21.17 -10.27 12.04
CA ILE A 47 -20.53 -9.25 12.88
C ILE A 47 -21.10 -7.86 12.55
N ARG A 48 -21.31 -7.56 11.27
CA ARG A 48 -21.88 -6.27 10.83
C ARG A 48 -23.27 -6.02 11.41
N GLN A 49 -24.13 -7.04 11.48
CA GLN A 49 -25.46 -6.91 12.08
C GLN A 49 -25.41 -6.58 13.58
N ASN A 50 -24.41 -7.07 14.31
CA ASN A 50 -24.21 -6.72 15.72
C ASN A 50 -23.66 -5.29 15.86
N PHE A 51 -22.72 -4.91 15.00
CA PHE A 51 -22.15 -3.57 14.96
C PHE A 51 -23.20 -2.47 14.69
N LEU A 52 -24.07 -2.66 13.69
CA LEU A 52 -25.09 -1.67 13.32
C LEU A 52 -26.21 -1.51 14.37
N LYS A 53 -26.40 -2.50 15.26
CA LYS A 53 -27.40 -2.44 16.33
C LYS A 53 -26.97 -1.60 17.53
N ASP A 54 -25.68 -1.28 17.64
CA ASP A 54 -25.15 -0.48 18.73
C ASP A 54 -24.83 0.95 18.26
N PRO A 55 -25.74 1.92 18.53
CA PRO A 55 -25.57 3.31 18.10
C PRO A 55 -24.45 4.05 18.85
N VAL A 56 -23.91 3.49 19.94
CA VAL A 56 -22.75 4.02 20.65
C VAL A 56 -21.47 3.55 19.95
N LEU A 57 -21.37 2.28 19.56
CA LEU A 57 -20.26 1.76 18.75
C LEU A 57 -20.13 2.48 17.40
N ALA A 58 -21.25 2.85 16.78
CA ALA A 58 -21.26 3.61 15.52
C ALA A 58 -20.87 5.09 15.67
N LYS A 59 -20.88 5.65 16.90
CA LYS A 59 -20.74 7.09 17.16
C LYS A 59 -19.51 7.43 18.03
N GLU A 60 -19.10 6.52 18.90
CA GLU A 60 -17.93 6.58 19.78
C GLU A 60 -16.96 5.44 19.42
N LEU A 61 -16.60 5.41 18.13
CA LEU A 61 -15.75 4.42 17.48
C LEU A 61 -14.41 4.15 18.22
N TYR A 62 -13.93 5.08 19.04
CA TYR A 62 -12.61 5.02 19.66
C TYR A 62 -12.56 4.47 21.10
N THR A 63 -13.70 4.15 21.75
CA THR A 63 -13.72 3.87 23.20
C THR A 63 -14.41 2.56 23.60
N SER A 64 -15.22 1.95 22.72
CA SER A 64 -15.93 0.71 23.03
C SER A 64 -15.10 -0.51 22.59
N PRO A 65 -14.99 -1.58 23.39
CA PRO A 65 -14.12 -2.71 23.07
C PRO A 65 -14.74 -3.49 21.92
N VAL A 66 -14.32 -3.22 20.68
CA VAL A 66 -14.71 -3.91 19.45
C VAL A 66 -14.70 -5.45 19.60
N ARG A 67 -13.87 -5.96 20.52
CA ARG A 67 -13.82 -7.36 20.99
C ARG A 67 -15.16 -7.91 21.50
N SER A 68 -16.13 -7.07 21.86
CA SER A 68 -17.46 -7.48 22.33
C SER A 68 -18.51 -7.67 21.21
N LEU A 69 -18.19 -7.29 19.96
CA LEU A 69 -19.12 -7.40 18.82
C LEU A 69 -19.48 -8.85 18.47
N SER A 70 -18.51 -9.75 18.60
CA SER A 70 -18.69 -11.19 18.41
C SER A 70 -17.59 -11.96 19.14
N PRO A 71 -17.84 -13.23 19.51
CA PRO A 71 -16.79 -14.10 20.06
C PRO A 71 -15.55 -14.19 19.16
N GLU A 72 -15.76 -14.13 17.84
CA GLU A 72 -14.70 -14.27 16.83
C GLU A 72 -13.77 -13.04 16.75
N MET A 73 -14.15 -11.87 17.30
CA MET A 73 -13.35 -10.64 17.19
C MET A 73 -11.97 -10.74 17.82
N SER A 74 -11.81 -11.53 18.88
CA SER A 74 -10.49 -11.69 19.51
C SER A 74 -9.54 -12.44 18.58
N ASP A 75 -10.04 -13.48 17.90
CA ASP A 75 -9.24 -14.27 16.96
C ASP A 75 -8.94 -13.49 15.67
N ILE A 76 -9.89 -12.68 15.20
CA ILE A 76 -9.72 -11.78 14.04
C ILE A 76 -8.61 -10.74 14.31
N ILE A 77 -8.63 -10.09 15.48
CA ILE A 77 -7.58 -9.12 15.86
C ILE A 77 -6.24 -9.82 16.00
N ALA A 78 -6.20 -10.97 16.66
CA ALA A 78 -4.97 -11.77 16.81
C ALA A 78 -4.40 -12.20 15.44
N ALA A 79 -5.26 -12.55 14.49
CA ALA A 79 -4.86 -12.92 13.13
C ALA A 79 -4.23 -11.74 12.37
N LEU A 80 -4.77 -10.52 12.53
CA LEU A 80 -4.19 -9.30 11.95
C LEU A 80 -2.85 -8.95 12.60
N ASP A 81 -2.69 -9.16 13.90
CA ASP A 81 -1.43 -8.92 14.62
C ASP A 81 -0.33 -9.91 14.25
N GLN A 82 -0.68 -11.16 13.91
CA GLN A 82 0.26 -12.16 13.41
C GLN A 82 0.78 -11.86 11.98
N GLY A 83 0.14 -10.93 11.28
CA GLY A 83 0.53 -10.50 9.94
C GLY A 83 -0.21 -11.22 8.80
N ASP A 84 -0.13 -10.59 7.64
CA ASP A 84 -0.89 -10.88 6.41
C ASP A 84 -0.61 -12.21 5.70
N ARG A 85 0.42 -12.95 6.15
CA ARG A 85 0.79 -14.28 5.63
C ARG A 85 0.48 -15.41 6.60
N SER A 86 -0.01 -15.09 7.79
CA SER A 86 -0.32 -16.11 8.79
C SER A 86 -1.47 -17.00 8.32
N GLN A 87 -1.44 -18.27 8.72
CA GLN A 87 -2.59 -19.16 8.47
C GLN A 87 -3.85 -18.62 9.15
N ASP A 88 -3.70 -17.96 10.31
CA ASP A 88 -4.81 -17.33 11.01
C ASP A 88 -5.41 -16.18 10.21
N PHE A 89 -4.61 -15.32 9.57
CA PHE A 89 -5.11 -14.30 8.65
C PHE A 89 -5.93 -14.95 7.51
N GLN A 90 -5.39 -15.95 6.84
CA GLN A 90 -6.06 -16.64 5.74
C GLN A 90 -7.34 -17.39 6.15
N ARG A 91 -7.50 -17.72 7.45
CA ARG A 91 -8.75 -18.29 7.97
C ARG A 91 -9.88 -17.28 7.94
N PHE A 92 -9.61 -16.03 8.33
CA PHE A 92 -10.64 -15.00 8.50
C PHE A 92 -10.85 -14.10 7.28
N PHE A 93 -9.82 -13.87 6.48
CA PHE A 93 -9.85 -12.83 5.45
C PHE A 93 -9.80 -13.38 4.03
N ASP A 94 -10.48 -12.67 3.13
CA ASP A 94 -10.21 -12.66 1.69
C ASP A 94 -9.54 -11.32 1.36
N SER A 95 -8.46 -11.34 0.59
CA SER A 95 -7.67 -10.14 0.40
C SER A 95 -6.77 -10.13 -0.83
N SER A 96 -6.73 -8.97 -1.50
CA SER A 96 -5.91 -8.66 -2.68
C SER A 96 -4.73 -7.75 -2.38
N HIS A 97 -4.49 -7.39 -1.11
CA HIS A 97 -3.53 -6.34 -0.78
C HIS A 97 -2.10 -6.66 -1.27
N LEU A 98 -1.71 -7.92 -1.29
CA LEU A 98 -0.40 -8.35 -1.82
C LEU A 98 -0.30 -8.39 -3.34
N ASP A 99 -1.42 -8.30 -4.06
CA ASP A 99 -1.43 -8.39 -5.53
C ASP A 99 -0.65 -7.24 -6.16
N TYR A 100 -0.64 -6.06 -5.52
CA TYR A 100 0.23 -4.94 -5.89
C TYR A 100 1.70 -5.32 -6.03
N PHE A 101 2.21 -6.15 -5.11
CA PHE A 101 3.59 -6.61 -5.16
C PHE A 101 3.74 -7.69 -6.24
N THR A 102 2.87 -8.70 -6.23
CA THR A 102 2.93 -9.81 -7.19
C THR A 102 2.82 -9.33 -8.65
N GLU A 103 1.91 -8.41 -8.93
CA GLU A 103 1.75 -7.82 -10.26
C GLU A 103 2.95 -6.97 -10.66
N ALA A 104 3.49 -6.14 -9.74
CA ALA A 104 4.70 -5.36 -10.03
C ALA A 104 5.91 -6.26 -10.32
N GLU A 105 6.04 -7.39 -9.61
CA GLU A 105 7.05 -8.42 -9.86
C GLU A 105 6.86 -9.08 -11.23
N GLN A 106 5.63 -9.44 -11.59
CA GLN A 106 5.32 -10.01 -12.91
C GLN A 106 5.63 -9.02 -14.04
N ARG A 107 5.26 -7.74 -13.87
CA ARG A 107 5.55 -6.69 -14.87
C ARG A 107 7.04 -6.38 -15.01
N LEU A 108 7.87 -6.77 -14.04
CA LEU A 108 9.32 -6.63 -14.17
C LEU A 108 9.86 -7.47 -15.33
N GLU A 109 9.26 -8.63 -15.64
CA GLU A 109 9.68 -9.47 -16.77
C GLU A 109 9.50 -8.75 -18.10
N ASP A 110 8.37 -8.05 -18.29
CA ASP A 110 8.08 -7.27 -19.49
C ASP A 110 9.12 -6.15 -19.69
N VAL A 111 9.52 -5.49 -18.60
CA VAL A 111 10.51 -4.40 -18.63
C VAL A 111 11.93 -4.93 -18.73
N HIS A 112 12.21 -6.12 -18.21
CA HIS A 112 13.53 -6.76 -18.26
C HIS A 112 13.99 -7.05 -19.70
N ALA A 113 13.04 -7.27 -20.61
CA ALA A 113 13.33 -7.43 -22.03
C ALA A 113 13.83 -6.15 -22.71
N LEU A 114 13.65 -4.98 -22.09
CA LEU A 114 14.05 -3.69 -22.66
C LEU A 114 15.53 -3.39 -22.37
N PRO A 115 16.26 -2.77 -23.32
CA PRO A 115 17.65 -2.42 -23.10
C PRO A 115 17.80 -1.23 -22.14
N GLY A 116 18.81 -1.29 -21.27
CA GLY A 116 19.19 -0.19 -20.38
C GLY A 116 18.84 -0.44 -18.92
N PRO A 117 19.14 0.53 -18.03
CA PRO A 117 18.92 0.36 -16.61
C PRO A 117 17.43 0.52 -16.27
N ILE A 118 16.92 -0.35 -15.39
CA ILE A 118 15.51 -0.35 -14.97
C ILE A 118 15.35 0.45 -13.69
N PHE A 119 14.38 1.37 -13.69
CA PHE A 119 14.10 2.24 -12.55
C PHE A 119 12.71 1.91 -12.02
N ALA A 120 12.57 1.77 -10.71
CA ALA A 120 11.27 1.66 -10.05
C ALA A 120 10.84 3.04 -9.55
N ILE A 121 9.67 3.51 -9.94
CA ILE A 121 9.14 4.82 -9.55
C ILE A 121 7.71 4.65 -9.06
N GLY A 122 7.37 5.27 -7.93
CA GLY A 122 6.02 5.18 -7.42
C GLY A 122 5.65 6.24 -6.39
N ILE A 123 4.35 6.49 -6.28
CA ILE A 123 3.73 7.43 -5.35
C ILE A 123 2.87 6.64 -4.37
N SER A 124 2.84 7.00 -3.08
CA SER A 124 1.90 6.42 -2.12
C SER A 124 2.09 4.89 -2.01
N MET A 125 1.03 4.09 -2.22
CA MET A 125 1.14 2.63 -2.36
C MET A 125 2.10 2.19 -3.46
N GLY A 126 2.15 2.90 -4.59
CA GLY A 126 3.12 2.66 -5.64
C GLY A 126 4.55 2.92 -5.16
N GLY A 127 4.76 3.87 -4.25
CA GLY A 127 6.07 4.14 -3.65
C GLY A 127 6.54 2.98 -2.77
N ALA A 128 5.65 2.43 -1.94
CA ALA A 128 5.94 1.23 -1.16
C ALA A 128 6.23 0.02 -2.08
N THR A 129 5.46 -0.13 -3.16
CA THR A 129 5.65 -1.17 -4.18
C THR A 129 6.99 -1.04 -4.90
N ALA A 130 7.39 0.18 -5.27
CA ALA A 130 8.69 0.45 -5.89
C ALA A 130 9.87 0.10 -4.96
N LEU A 131 9.74 0.41 -3.67
CA LEU A 131 10.73 0.01 -2.65
C LEU A 131 10.79 -1.50 -2.48
N HIS A 132 9.65 -2.18 -2.44
CA HIS A 132 9.56 -3.64 -2.38
C HIS A 132 10.27 -4.29 -3.58
N LEU A 133 9.97 -3.83 -4.79
CA LEU A 133 10.57 -4.36 -6.02
C LEU A 133 12.08 -4.16 -6.03
N ALA A 134 12.55 -2.96 -5.68
CA ALA A 134 13.98 -2.65 -5.61
C ALA A 134 14.74 -3.47 -4.55
N ASN A 135 14.10 -3.76 -3.41
CA ASN A 135 14.70 -4.60 -2.37
C ASN A 135 14.78 -6.08 -2.76
N THR A 136 13.75 -6.55 -3.46
CA THR A 136 13.58 -7.96 -3.85
C THR A 136 14.44 -8.31 -5.07
N TYR A 137 14.55 -7.38 -6.03
CA TYR A 137 15.31 -7.54 -7.27
C TYR A 137 16.44 -6.49 -7.39
N PRO A 138 17.36 -6.42 -6.42
CA PRO A 138 18.36 -5.35 -6.34
C PRO A 138 19.44 -5.44 -7.41
N ASP A 139 19.57 -6.59 -8.08
CA ASP A 139 20.49 -6.79 -9.21
C ASP A 139 19.83 -6.43 -10.55
N THR A 140 18.51 -6.24 -10.57
CA THR A 140 17.73 -5.84 -11.76
C THR A 140 17.37 -4.36 -11.71
N ILE A 141 16.88 -3.87 -10.56
CA ILE A 141 16.50 -2.48 -10.38
C ILE A 141 17.73 -1.63 -10.07
N SER A 142 18.04 -0.69 -10.97
CA SER A 142 19.21 0.19 -10.85
C SER A 142 18.98 1.35 -9.87
N LYS A 143 17.78 1.93 -9.90
CA LYS A 143 17.40 3.08 -9.06
C LYS A 143 15.94 3.01 -8.65
N VAL A 144 15.63 3.60 -7.50
CA VAL A 144 14.26 3.75 -7.01
C VAL A 144 13.96 5.19 -6.63
N VAL A 145 12.79 5.68 -7.02
CA VAL A 145 12.21 6.95 -6.58
C VAL A 145 10.86 6.66 -5.93
N ALA A 146 10.79 6.84 -4.62
CA ALA A 146 9.57 6.62 -3.86
C ALA A 146 9.06 7.95 -3.29
N TYR A 147 7.89 8.37 -3.76
CA TYR A 147 7.22 9.59 -3.33
C TYR A 147 6.15 9.24 -2.30
N ALA A 148 6.24 9.84 -1.11
CA ALA A 148 5.31 9.63 0.00
C ALA A 148 4.93 8.14 0.17
N PRO A 149 5.89 7.19 0.24
CA PRO A 149 5.57 5.77 0.19
C PRO A 149 4.72 5.36 1.40
N LEU A 150 3.57 4.73 1.21
CA LEU A 150 2.72 4.33 2.36
C LEU A 150 3.34 3.12 3.08
N LEU A 151 4.28 3.38 3.99
CA LEU A 151 4.99 2.38 4.81
C LEU A 151 4.26 2.03 6.11
N LYS A 152 3.38 2.93 6.54
CA LYS A 152 2.39 2.80 7.60
C LYS A 152 1.43 3.97 7.43
N THR A 153 0.13 3.74 7.57
CA THR A 153 -0.88 4.77 7.25
C THR A 153 -1.39 5.53 8.46
N MET A 154 -1.18 4.98 9.65
CA MET A 154 -1.79 5.49 10.87
C MET A 154 -0.95 5.18 12.12
N ASP A 155 -1.18 5.95 13.19
CA ASP A 155 -0.58 5.66 14.49
C ASP A 155 -1.13 4.37 15.11
N ASP A 156 -0.48 3.87 16.17
CA ASP A 156 -0.83 2.57 16.77
C ASP A 156 -2.26 2.54 17.33
N SER A 157 -2.75 3.66 17.89
CA SER A 157 -4.10 3.75 18.43
C SER A 157 -5.18 3.68 17.35
N ARG A 158 -4.98 4.38 16.23
CA ARG A 158 -5.88 4.32 15.08
C ARG A 158 -5.74 2.99 14.35
N ARG A 159 -4.56 2.39 14.36
CA ARG A 159 -4.28 1.09 13.74
C ARG A 159 -5.09 -0.04 14.35
N GLU A 160 -5.06 -0.22 15.68
CA GLU A 160 -5.84 -1.29 16.34
C GLU A 160 -7.34 -1.15 15.99
N PHE A 161 -7.83 0.08 16.00
CA PHE A 161 -9.20 0.38 15.63
C PHE A 161 -9.52 0.03 14.15
N ALA A 162 -8.71 0.53 13.22
CA ALA A 162 -8.93 0.28 11.78
C ALA A 162 -8.84 -1.21 11.45
N LEU A 163 -7.91 -1.94 12.05
CA LEU A 163 -7.80 -3.40 11.92
C LEU A 163 -9.09 -4.11 12.35
N ALA A 164 -9.68 -3.68 13.46
CA ALA A 164 -10.85 -4.33 14.02
C ALA A 164 -12.14 -4.06 13.23
N ILE A 165 -12.31 -2.86 12.66
CA ILE A 165 -13.55 -2.47 11.96
C ILE A 165 -13.44 -2.40 10.43
N GLY A 166 -12.22 -2.37 9.89
CA GLY A 166 -11.95 -2.34 8.45
C GLY A 166 -12.65 -3.44 7.66
N PRO A 167 -12.63 -4.68 8.14
CA PRO A 167 -13.30 -5.81 7.49
C PRO A 167 -14.85 -5.78 7.58
N LEU A 168 -15.45 -4.75 8.18
CA LEU A 168 -16.90 -4.62 8.37
C LEU A 168 -17.58 -3.68 7.35
N ASP A 169 -16.91 -3.29 6.26
CA ASP A 169 -17.38 -2.27 5.30
C ASP A 169 -17.79 -0.94 5.96
N VAL A 170 -17.08 -0.54 7.01
CA VAL A 170 -17.20 0.81 7.54
C VAL A 170 -16.55 1.75 6.53
N LYS A 171 -17.22 2.87 6.24
CA LYS A 171 -16.69 3.91 5.36
C LYS A 171 -16.20 5.10 6.17
N GLU A 172 -15.06 5.63 5.79
CA GLU A 172 -14.53 6.89 6.29
C GLU A 172 -14.44 7.91 5.15
N THR A 173 -14.59 9.18 5.50
CA THR A 173 -14.38 10.30 4.59
C THR A 173 -12.88 10.56 4.44
N GLY A 174 -12.41 10.67 3.20
CA GLY A 174 -11.04 11.04 2.87
C GLY A 174 -10.77 12.53 3.04
N TRP A 175 -9.70 13.00 2.40
CA TRP A 175 -9.30 14.42 2.42
C TRP A 175 -10.31 15.35 1.73
N GLU A 176 -11.20 14.80 0.88
CA GLU A 176 -12.32 15.51 0.27
C GLU A 176 -13.65 14.95 0.82
N PRO A 177 -14.64 15.76 1.22
CA PRO A 177 -15.89 15.28 1.81
C PRO A 177 -16.71 14.31 0.94
N SER A 178 -16.57 14.41 -0.38
CA SER A 178 -17.21 13.54 -1.37
C SER A 178 -16.49 12.20 -1.56
N LEU A 179 -15.24 12.11 -1.10
CA LEU A 179 -14.40 10.95 -1.26
C LEU A 179 -14.55 10.04 -0.04
N GLN A 180 -15.11 8.86 -0.25
CA GLN A 180 -15.27 7.86 0.81
C GLN A 180 -14.51 6.60 0.46
N PHE A 181 -13.80 6.05 1.44
CA PHE A 181 -13.09 4.78 1.33
C PHE A 181 -13.62 3.80 2.37
N THR A 182 -13.57 2.51 2.06
CA THR A 182 -13.75 1.50 3.10
C THR A 182 -12.55 1.51 4.02
N VAL A 183 -12.77 1.36 5.32
CA VAL A 183 -11.67 1.21 6.28
C VAL A 183 -10.84 -0.04 5.97
N GLY A 184 -11.44 -1.08 5.35
CA GLY A 184 -10.73 -2.23 4.82
C GLY A 184 -9.68 -1.90 3.74
N CYS A 185 -9.88 -0.83 2.96
CA CYS A 185 -8.85 -0.31 2.04
C CYS A 185 -7.66 0.26 2.83
N LEU A 186 -7.91 1.02 3.90
CA LEU A 186 -6.85 1.55 4.76
C LEU A 186 -6.07 0.42 5.45
N VAL A 187 -6.76 -0.62 5.92
CA VAL A 187 -6.12 -1.82 6.48
C VAL A 187 -5.24 -2.52 5.45
N ALA A 188 -5.73 -2.69 4.23
CA ALA A 188 -4.97 -3.31 3.14
C ALA A 188 -3.66 -2.54 2.87
N ILE A 189 -3.75 -1.22 2.74
CA ILE A 189 -2.61 -0.33 2.53
C ILE A 189 -1.63 -0.41 3.72
N ASP A 190 -2.14 -0.40 4.95
CA ASP A 190 -1.31 -0.49 6.15
C ASP A 190 -0.53 -1.81 6.24
N LEU A 191 -1.18 -2.94 5.95
CA LEU A 191 -0.53 -4.26 5.93
C LEU A 191 0.58 -4.32 4.86
N CYS A 192 0.29 -3.85 3.64
CA CYS A 192 1.28 -3.75 2.57
C CYS A 192 2.49 -2.89 2.98
N GLY A 193 2.23 -1.68 3.51
CA GLY A 193 3.27 -0.76 3.94
C GLY A 193 4.12 -1.34 5.07
N THR A 194 3.46 -1.93 6.06
CA THR A 194 4.09 -2.57 7.22
C THR A 194 5.03 -3.69 6.77
N ARG A 195 4.65 -4.48 5.77
CA ARG A 195 5.52 -5.49 5.17
C ARG A 195 6.81 -4.89 4.63
N VAL A 196 6.76 -3.75 3.94
CA VAL A 196 7.97 -3.08 3.42
C VAL A 196 8.81 -2.53 4.56
N SER A 197 8.20 -1.82 5.52
CA SER A 197 8.93 -1.17 6.62
C SER A 197 9.60 -2.17 7.58
N GLN A 198 8.99 -3.34 7.78
CA GLN A 198 9.52 -4.42 8.62
C GLN A 198 10.41 -5.41 7.86
N SER A 199 10.43 -5.40 6.54
CA SER A 199 11.29 -6.29 5.75
C SER A 199 12.78 -6.08 6.03
N ASN A 200 13.59 -7.08 5.67
CA ASN A 200 15.03 -6.90 5.60
C ASN A 200 15.36 -6.03 4.37
N ILE A 201 15.65 -4.75 4.59
CA ILE A 201 15.93 -3.77 3.53
C ILE A 201 17.41 -3.65 3.18
N ASP A 202 18.27 -4.55 3.68
CA ASP A 202 19.72 -4.45 3.52
C ASP A 202 20.18 -4.33 2.06
N ASN A 203 19.44 -4.93 1.13
CA ASN A 203 19.78 -4.92 -0.29
C ASN A 203 19.62 -3.53 -0.92
N LEU A 204 18.60 -2.77 -0.52
CA LEU A 204 18.30 -1.43 -1.03
C LEU A 204 19.53 -0.50 -0.96
N PRO A 205 20.05 -0.12 0.23
CA PRO A 205 21.17 0.82 0.32
C PRO A 205 22.51 0.20 -0.12
N LYS A 206 22.61 -1.13 -0.23
CA LYS A 206 23.80 -1.81 -0.73
C LYS A 206 23.87 -1.77 -2.27
N LYS A 207 22.77 -1.96 -2.98
CA LYS A 207 22.82 -2.17 -4.43
C LYS A 207 22.09 -1.12 -5.25
N VAL A 208 21.11 -0.42 -4.65
CA VAL A 208 20.17 0.44 -5.39
C VAL A 208 20.26 1.88 -4.91
N THR A 209 20.47 2.82 -5.84
CA THR A 209 20.37 4.25 -5.51
C THR A 209 18.92 4.59 -5.21
N THR A 210 18.65 5.06 -3.98
CA THR A 210 17.30 5.29 -3.47
C THR A 210 17.06 6.77 -3.20
N LEU A 211 16.01 7.33 -3.80
CA LEU A 211 15.48 8.66 -3.49
C LEU A 211 14.13 8.52 -2.80
N LEU A 212 14.05 8.98 -1.55
CA LEU A 212 12.80 9.12 -0.81
C LEU A 212 12.37 10.60 -0.83
N LEU A 213 11.13 10.85 -1.25
CA LEU A 213 10.53 12.18 -1.26
C LEU A 213 9.38 12.20 -0.25
N PHE A 214 9.48 13.06 0.76
CA PHE A 214 8.44 13.25 1.78
C PHE A 214 7.76 14.60 1.56
N THR A 215 6.46 14.66 1.78
CA THR A 215 5.69 15.91 1.77
C THR A 215 5.60 16.46 3.18
N ALA A 216 5.84 17.77 3.35
CA ALA A 216 5.80 18.41 4.67
C ALA A 216 4.40 18.42 5.31
N ASN A 217 3.34 18.30 4.49
CA ASN A 217 1.94 18.24 4.91
C ASN A 217 1.33 16.86 4.68
N GLU A 218 2.12 15.80 4.89
CA GLU A 218 1.65 14.42 4.75
C GLU A 218 0.46 14.14 5.70
N ASP A 219 -0.66 13.68 5.15
CA ASP A 219 -1.89 13.36 5.87
C ASP A 219 -2.29 11.88 5.76
N SER A 220 -1.57 11.11 4.94
CA SER A 220 -1.91 9.74 4.56
C SER A 220 -0.88 8.72 5.05
N ALA A 221 0.35 9.15 5.37
CA ALA A 221 1.43 8.32 5.90
C ALA A 221 1.86 8.71 7.32
N ASP A 222 2.22 7.73 8.14
CA ASP A 222 2.82 7.95 9.45
C ASP A 222 4.25 8.50 9.31
N LEU A 223 4.41 9.81 9.51
CA LEU A 223 5.69 10.51 9.40
C LEU A 223 6.83 9.89 10.25
N PRO A 224 6.62 9.53 11.53
CA PRO A 224 7.66 8.88 12.33
C PRO A 224 8.18 7.57 11.69
N THR A 225 7.30 6.75 11.12
CA THR A 225 7.69 5.53 10.40
C THR A 225 8.55 5.86 9.17
N GLN A 226 8.17 6.86 8.40
CA GLN A 226 8.91 7.31 7.21
C GLN A 226 10.33 7.77 7.56
N GLU A 227 10.45 8.59 8.60
CA GLU A 227 11.74 9.11 9.08
C GLU A 227 12.63 7.98 9.60
N LYS A 228 12.07 7.06 10.40
CA LYS A 228 12.78 5.88 10.91
C LYS A 228 13.27 4.99 9.77
N PHE A 229 12.46 4.79 8.74
CA PHE A 229 12.85 4.02 7.56
C PHE A 229 14.00 4.69 6.80
N ALA A 230 13.92 6.01 6.55
CA ALA A 230 15.00 6.76 5.91
C ALA A 230 16.31 6.73 6.74
N GLN A 231 16.22 6.83 8.06
CA GLN A 231 17.37 6.69 8.96
C GLN A 231 17.99 5.29 8.89
N ARG A 232 17.15 4.24 8.82
CA ARG A 232 17.61 2.84 8.66
C ARG A 232 18.36 2.64 7.34
N LEU A 233 17.87 3.20 6.22
CA LEU A 233 18.61 3.15 4.95
C LEU A 233 19.96 3.87 5.05
N LYS A 234 19.98 5.06 5.67
CA LYS A 234 21.23 5.83 5.86
C LYS A 234 22.22 5.07 6.73
N SER A 235 21.81 4.50 7.86
CA SER A 235 22.71 3.79 8.77
C SER A 235 23.38 2.57 8.12
N ILE A 236 22.63 1.79 7.34
CA ILE A 236 23.17 0.66 6.57
C ILE A 236 24.16 1.16 5.52
N SER A 237 23.87 2.29 4.85
CA SER A 237 24.80 2.87 3.87
C SER A 237 26.10 3.38 4.51
N SER A 238 26.02 3.97 5.71
CA SER A 238 27.18 4.53 6.43
C SER A 238 28.07 3.47 7.08
N GLY A 239 27.54 2.27 7.34
CA GLY A 239 28.31 1.09 7.73
C GLY A 239 29.24 0.54 6.63
N ARG A 240 29.28 1.17 5.43
CA ARG A 240 30.20 0.86 4.33
C ARG A 240 31.61 1.45 4.46
N MET A 241 31.93 2.16 5.54
CA MET A 241 33.34 2.45 5.83
C MET A 241 33.97 1.25 6.53
N LEU A 242 34.44 0.29 5.72
CA LEU A 242 35.68 -0.51 5.88
C LEU A 242 35.78 -1.54 4.75
#